data_AF-A0A550H348-F1
#
_entry.id   AF-A0A550H348-F1
#
_cell.length_a   1.000
_cell.length_b   1.000
_cell.length_c   1.000
_cell.angle_alpha   90.00
_cell.angle_beta   90.00
_cell.angle_gamma   90.00
#
_symmetry.space_group_name_H-M   'P 1'
#
loop_
_entity.id
_entity.type
_entity.pdbx_description
1 polymer ?
#
loop_
_entity_poly.entity_id
_entity_poly.type
_entity_poly.pdbx_seq_one_letter_code
_entity_poly.pdbx_strand_id
1 'polypeptide(L)'
;MGAKYQVYKDVAGKFRFRLRAENNKIVAVSQAYEQHASCLNGVKSVQANCDADIEDMTMEGKQLPNPKYQVFYDKTCGYRFHLNAKNGETIAASEGYKTREGCMNGIKAVQTSCNAEIEDMTVKQAETADESMETPVVATEMPMEAEGIKLELSDLPNMVQKGDIIYFRGKLLENDKGIGKAKITIREHDRSYLMDEVLIKGYTEEDGSFDLGWKARKVDLWDDTAEIYAQYDRDQKPKHIRSEIQSVIVK
;
A
#
# COMPACT_ATOMS: atom_id res chain seq x y z
N MET A 1 11.62 -17.49 9.73
CA MET A 1 10.15 -17.40 9.64
C MET A 1 9.75 -18.06 8.32
N GLY A 2 8.71 -18.90 8.33
CA GLY A 2 8.23 -19.57 7.12
C GLY A 2 7.34 -18.67 6.26
N ALA A 3 7.09 -19.07 5.02
CA ALA A 3 6.11 -18.41 4.16
C ALA A 3 4.70 -18.45 4.76
N LYS A 4 3.86 -17.44 4.45
CA LYS A 4 2.49 -17.29 4.99
C LYS A 4 1.53 -16.68 3.98
N TYR A 5 0.29 -17.18 3.97
CA TYR A 5 -0.84 -16.53 3.30
C TYR A 5 -1.50 -15.57 4.27
N GLN A 6 -1.48 -14.28 3.97
CA GLN A 6 -2.10 -13.25 4.81
C GLN A 6 -3.42 -12.83 4.19
N VAL A 7 -4.55 -13.12 4.86
CA VAL A 7 -5.89 -12.68 4.46
C VAL A 7 -6.18 -11.34 5.11
N TYR A 8 -6.62 -10.35 4.35
CA TYR A 8 -6.87 -8.98 4.80
C TYR A 8 -8.05 -8.35 4.07
N LYS A 9 -8.56 -7.24 4.61
CA LYS A 9 -9.57 -6.41 3.96
C LYS A 9 -8.88 -5.19 3.35
N ASP A 10 -9.06 -4.97 2.04
CA ASP A 10 -8.62 -3.73 1.39
C ASP A 10 -9.55 -2.57 1.78
N VAL A 11 -9.13 -1.34 1.52
CA VAL A 11 -9.93 -0.11 1.75
C VAL A 11 -11.29 -0.05 1.08
N ALA A 12 -11.49 -0.76 -0.03
CA ALA A 12 -12.76 -0.81 -0.72
C ALA A 12 -13.70 -1.76 0.03
N GLY A 13 -13.25 -2.29 1.16
CA GLY A 13 -13.95 -3.22 2.00
C GLY A 13 -13.96 -4.64 1.46
N LYS A 14 -13.14 -4.96 0.46
CA LYS A 14 -13.09 -6.28 -0.17
C LYS A 14 -12.02 -7.13 0.51
N PHE A 15 -12.25 -8.42 0.58
CA PHE A 15 -11.31 -9.39 1.10
C PHE A 15 -10.27 -9.74 0.04
N ARG A 16 -9.00 -9.75 0.43
CA ARG A 16 -7.89 -10.21 -0.41
C ARG A 16 -6.96 -11.09 0.41
N PHE A 17 -6.11 -11.85 -0.27
CA PHE A 17 -4.98 -12.48 0.36
C PHE A 17 -3.70 -12.20 -0.40
N ARG A 18 -2.58 -12.19 0.33
CA ARG A 18 -1.23 -12.10 -0.24
C ARG A 18 -0.37 -13.24 0.28
N LEU A 19 0.49 -13.76 -0.58
CA LEU A 19 1.50 -14.73 -0.18
C LEU A 19 2.82 -14.00 0.08
N ARG A 20 3.33 -14.11 1.30
CA ARG A 20 4.69 -13.70 1.67
C ARG A 20 5.60 -14.92 1.67
N ALA A 21 6.68 -14.85 0.91
CA ALA A 21 7.74 -15.85 0.92
C ALA A 21 8.57 -15.75 2.21
N GLU A 22 9.47 -16.73 2.44
CA GLU A 22 10.32 -16.79 3.64
C GLU A 22 11.20 -15.55 3.85
N ASN A 23 11.55 -14.86 2.76
CA ASN A 23 12.28 -13.60 2.78
C ASN A 23 11.39 -12.37 3.02
N ASN A 24 10.15 -12.58 3.49
CA ASN A 24 9.10 -11.59 3.75
C ASN A 24 8.63 -10.78 2.53
N LYS A 25 9.07 -11.10 1.31
CA LYS A 25 8.59 -10.43 0.09
C LYS A 25 7.24 -11.00 -0.33
N ILE A 26 6.36 -10.12 -0.81
CA ILE A 26 5.10 -10.52 -1.42
C ILE A 26 5.42 -11.09 -2.81
N VAL A 27 4.85 -12.26 -3.11
CA VAL A 27 5.08 -12.95 -4.39
C VAL A 27 3.79 -13.14 -5.19
N ALA A 28 2.63 -13.09 -4.54
CA ALA A 28 1.33 -13.16 -5.19
C ALA A 28 0.25 -12.48 -4.34
N VAL A 29 -0.74 -11.88 -5.01
CA VAL A 29 -1.90 -11.22 -4.42
C VAL A 29 -3.16 -11.70 -5.13
N SER A 30 -4.26 -11.86 -4.41
CA SER A 30 -5.53 -12.26 -4.98
C SER A 30 -6.30 -11.09 -5.61
N GLN A 31 -7.34 -11.44 -6.36
CA GLN A 31 -8.43 -10.53 -6.65
C GLN A 31 -9.18 -10.08 -5.39
N ALA A 32 -10.01 -9.05 -5.53
CA ALA A 32 -10.94 -8.62 -4.50
C ALA A 32 -12.12 -9.59 -4.40
N TYR A 33 -12.47 -10.00 -3.18
CA TYR A 33 -13.63 -10.82 -2.87
C TYR A 33 -14.63 -10.04 -2.01
N GLU A 34 -15.93 -10.25 -2.25
CA GLU A 34 -16.99 -9.64 -1.44
C GLU A 34 -17.11 -10.27 -0.04
N GLN A 35 -16.77 -11.56 0.07
CA GLN A 35 -16.97 -12.35 1.27
C GLN A 35 -15.67 -12.98 1.72
N HIS A 36 -15.46 -12.98 3.04
CA HIS A 36 -14.32 -13.61 3.69
C HIS A 36 -14.20 -15.10 3.36
N ALA A 37 -15.32 -15.83 3.42
CA ALA A 37 -15.37 -17.24 3.07
C ALA A 37 -14.91 -17.49 1.61
N SER A 38 -15.28 -16.62 0.67
CA SER A 38 -14.81 -16.69 -0.71
C SER A 38 -13.31 -16.45 -0.84
N CYS A 39 -12.76 -15.51 -0.06
CA CYS A 39 -11.33 -15.26 -0.01
C CYS A 39 -10.55 -16.48 0.53
N LEU A 40 -11.02 -17.10 1.62
CA LEU A 40 -10.44 -18.33 2.16
C LEU A 40 -10.50 -19.50 1.17
N ASN A 41 -11.61 -19.63 0.43
CA ASN A 41 -11.71 -20.60 -0.64
C ASN A 41 -10.73 -20.29 -1.78
N GLY A 42 -10.47 -19.02 -2.06
CA GLY A 42 -9.42 -18.56 -2.97
C GLY A 42 -8.03 -19.01 -2.52
N VAL A 43 -7.69 -18.85 -1.24
CA VAL A 43 -6.42 -19.35 -0.68
C VAL A 43 -6.31 -20.85 -0.86
N LYS A 44 -7.33 -21.62 -0.44
CA LYS A 44 -7.35 -23.08 -0.63
C LYS A 44 -7.21 -23.49 -2.09
N SER A 45 -7.80 -22.71 -3.00
CA SER A 45 -7.65 -22.91 -4.44
C SER A 45 -6.20 -22.69 -4.88
N VAL A 46 -5.51 -21.68 -4.36
CA VAL A 46 -4.07 -21.48 -4.64
C VAL A 46 -3.26 -22.65 -4.08
N GLN A 47 -3.50 -23.08 -2.84
CA GLN A 47 -2.81 -24.23 -2.24
C GLN A 47 -3.04 -25.52 -3.05
N ALA A 48 -4.24 -25.71 -3.60
CA ALA A 48 -4.59 -26.89 -4.39
C ALA A 48 -4.05 -26.86 -5.84
N ASN A 49 -3.70 -25.68 -6.36
CA ASN A 49 -3.24 -25.50 -7.74
C ASN A 49 -1.81 -24.92 -7.83
N CYS A 50 -1.11 -24.81 -6.70
CA CYS A 50 0.21 -24.16 -6.64
C CYS A 50 1.27 -24.89 -7.47
N ASP A 51 1.15 -26.21 -7.67
CA ASP A 51 2.04 -27.05 -8.48
C ASP A 51 1.67 -27.09 -9.97
N ALA A 52 0.82 -26.16 -10.42
CA ALA A 52 0.41 -26.10 -11.82
C ALA A 52 1.58 -25.83 -12.78
N ASP A 53 1.41 -26.27 -14.03
CA ASP A 53 2.38 -26.06 -15.10
C ASP A 53 2.48 -24.57 -15.48
N ILE A 54 3.63 -24.20 -16.05
CA ILE A 54 3.93 -22.81 -16.44
C ILE A 54 3.79 -22.66 -17.96
N GLU A 55 2.82 -21.86 -18.37
CA GLU A 55 2.67 -21.36 -19.74
C GLU A 55 3.35 -19.99 -19.83
N ASP A 56 4.42 -19.90 -20.61
CA ASP A 56 5.12 -18.64 -20.85
C ASP A 56 4.75 -18.04 -22.20
N MET A 57 3.91 -17.01 -22.17
CA MET A 57 3.45 -16.29 -23.37
C MET A 57 4.49 -15.31 -23.92
N THR A 58 5.62 -15.13 -23.25
CA THR A 58 6.75 -14.32 -23.75
C THR A 58 7.66 -15.12 -24.68
N MET A 59 7.39 -16.42 -24.84
CA MET A 59 8.10 -17.34 -25.73
C MET A 59 7.11 -18.05 -26.66
N GLU A 60 7.61 -18.60 -27.77
CA GLU A 60 6.79 -19.50 -28.60
C GLU A 60 6.54 -20.81 -27.86
N GLY A 61 5.27 -21.15 -27.66
CA GLY A 61 4.86 -22.31 -26.88
C GLY A 61 3.43 -22.73 -27.16
N LYS A 62 3.07 -23.93 -26.69
CA LYS A 62 1.70 -24.44 -26.79
C LYS A 62 0.85 -23.89 -25.64
N GLN A 63 -0.42 -23.62 -25.94
CA GLN A 63 -1.38 -23.26 -24.91
C GLN A 63 -1.64 -24.44 -23.99
N LEU A 64 -1.48 -24.24 -22.68
CA LEU A 64 -1.73 -25.26 -21.66
C LEU A 64 -3.18 -25.17 -21.16
N PRO A 65 -3.80 -26.32 -20.79
CA PRO A 65 -5.08 -26.32 -20.10
C PRO A 65 -4.91 -25.81 -18.66
N ASN A 66 -6.02 -25.43 -18.03
CA ASN A 66 -6.03 -25.05 -16.62
C ASN A 66 -6.03 -26.30 -15.70
N PRO A 67 -5.45 -26.22 -14.48
CA PRO A 67 -4.83 -25.05 -13.87
C PRO A 67 -3.43 -24.79 -14.42
N LYS A 68 -3.03 -23.52 -14.48
CA LYS A 68 -1.70 -23.12 -14.99
C LYS A 68 -1.25 -21.79 -14.42
N TYR A 69 0.06 -21.59 -14.37
CA TYR A 69 0.64 -20.27 -14.35
C TYR A 69 0.71 -19.73 -15.78
N GLN A 70 0.24 -18.51 -15.99
CA GLN A 70 0.36 -17.80 -17.25
C GLN A 70 1.31 -16.63 -17.06
N VAL A 71 2.50 -16.70 -17.67
CA VAL A 71 3.51 -15.64 -17.65
C VAL A 71 3.36 -14.75 -18.88
N PHE A 72 3.32 -13.44 -18.67
CA PHE A 72 3.22 -12.45 -19.75
C PHE A 72 3.99 -11.18 -19.39
N TYR A 73 4.21 -10.31 -20.39
CA TYR A 73 4.86 -9.02 -20.21
C TYR A 73 3.82 -7.89 -20.24
N ASP A 74 3.68 -7.19 -19.13
CA ASP A 74 2.89 -5.97 -19.00
C ASP A 74 3.78 -4.75 -19.28
N LYS A 75 3.33 -3.84 -20.14
CA LYS A 75 4.10 -2.63 -20.49
C LYS A 75 4.29 -1.66 -19.32
N THR A 76 3.40 -1.68 -18.33
CA THR A 76 3.39 -0.75 -17.20
C THR A 76 4.21 -1.24 -16.02
N CYS A 77 4.30 -2.56 -15.82
CA CYS A 77 4.90 -3.15 -14.62
C CYS A 77 5.87 -4.31 -14.91
N GLY A 78 6.10 -4.70 -16.16
CA GLY A 78 7.08 -5.72 -16.55
C GLY A 78 6.50 -7.14 -16.58
N TYR A 79 7.35 -8.13 -16.34
CA TYR A 79 6.95 -9.55 -16.36
C TYR A 79 6.02 -9.87 -15.19
N ARG A 80 4.92 -10.55 -15.45
CA ARG A 80 3.95 -10.96 -14.43
C ARG A 80 3.48 -12.37 -14.67
N PHE A 81 2.94 -12.99 -13.63
CA PHE A 81 2.22 -14.24 -13.75
C PHE A 81 0.82 -14.16 -13.14
N HIS A 82 -0.11 -14.87 -13.75
CA HIS A 82 -1.39 -15.22 -13.16
C HIS A 82 -1.41 -16.72 -12.86
N LEU A 83 -1.96 -17.12 -11.72
CA LEU A 83 -2.32 -18.51 -11.46
C LEU A 83 -3.81 -18.66 -11.74
N ASN A 84 -4.14 -19.50 -12.71
CA ASN A 84 -5.52 -19.80 -13.09
C ASN A 84 -5.93 -21.17 -12.54
N ALA A 85 -7.08 -21.22 -11.89
CA ALA A 85 -7.67 -22.44 -11.36
C ALA A 85 -8.25 -23.32 -12.48
N LYS A 86 -8.61 -24.57 -12.16
CA LYS A 86 -9.22 -25.54 -13.09
C LYS A 86 -10.42 -25.00 -13.87
N ASN A 87 -11.23 -24.15 -13.25
CA ASN A 87 -12.39 -23.50 -13.87
C ASN A 87 -12.04 -22.31 -14.78
N GLY A 88 -10.76 -21.92 -14.86
CA GLY A 88 -10.24 -20.82 -15.66
C GLY A 88 -10.17 -19.47 -14.96
N GLU A 89 -10.66 -19.35 -13.73
CA GLU A 89 -10.59 -18.11 -12.96
C GLU A 89 -9.16 -17.84 -12.49
N THR A 90 -8.71 -16.59 -12.57
CA THR A 90 -7.46 -16.16 -11.97
C THR A 90 -7.62 -16.04 -10.46
N ILE A 91 -6.90 -16.88 -9.73
CA ILE A 91 -6.98 -16.98 -8.27
C ILE A 91 -5.83 -16.25 -7.57
N ALA A 92 -4.73 -16.00 -8.27
CA ALA A 92 -3.62 -15.18 -7.79
C ALA A 92 -2.90 -14.49 -8.94
N ALA A 93 -2.37 -13.30 -8.70
CA ALA A 93 -1.57 -12.53 -9.64
C ALA A 93 -0.29 -12.03 -8.95
N SER A 94 0.81 -11.99 -9.68
CA SER A 94 2.06 -11.44 -9.16
C SER A 94 2.13 -9.93 -9.31
N GLU A 95 3.06 -9.32 -8.59
CA GLU A 95 3.57 -7.99 -8.93
C GLU A 95 4.39 -8.04 -10.23
N GLY A 96 4.74 -6.84 -10.70
CA GLY A 96 5.62 -6.65 -11.85
C GLY A 96 7.09 -6.95 -11.56
N TYR A 97 7.68 -7.84 -12.33
CA TYR A 97 9.10 -8.17 -12.28
C TYR A 97 9.87 -7.50 -13.43
N LYS A 98 11.07 -6.99 -13.13
CA LYS A 98 11.96 -6.40 -14.15
C LYS A 98 12.49 -7.43 -15.15
N THR A 99 12.63 -8.68 -14.74
CA THR A 99 13.19 -9.76 -15.57
C THR A 99 12.28 -10.98 -15.56
N ARG A 100 12.29 -11.72 -16.67
CA ARG A 100 11.62 -13.02 -16.81
C ARG A 100 12.05 -14.00 -15.72
N GLU A 101 13.35 -14.08 -15.46
CA GLU A 101 13.90 -14.94 -14.41
C GLU A 101 13.37 -14.58 -13.01
N GLY A 102 13.23 -13.27 -12.72
CA GLY A 102 12.60 -12.80 -11.49
C GLY A 102 11.16 -13.29 -11.34
N CYS A 103 10.39 -13.26 -12.43
CA CYS A 103 9.02 -13.80 -12.47
C CYS A 103 8.98 -15.31 -12.21
N MET A 104 9.89 -16.08 -12.84
CA MET A 104 10.01 -17.52 -12.61
C MET A 104 10.40 -17.87 -11.17
N ASN A 105 11.30 -17.08 -10.56
CA ASN A 105 11.63 -17.21 -9.15
C ASN A 105 10.42 -16.89 -8.24
N GLY A 106 9.57 -15.94 -8.65
CA GLY A 106 8.28 -15.67 -8.01
C GLY A 106 7.37 -16.89 -8.02
N ILE A 107 7.18 -17.54 -9.17
CA ILE A 107 6.39 -18.77 -9.30
C ILE A 107 6.96 -19.88 -8.42
N LYS A 108 8.28 -20.08 -8.44
CA LYS A 108 8.95 -21.08 -7.59
C LYS A 108 8.71 -20.81 -6.10
N ALA A 109 8.68 -19.55 -5.69
CA ALA A 109 8.34 -19.19 -4.31
C ALA A 109 6.89 -19.55 -3.97
N VAL A 110 5.94 -19.38 -4.90
CA VAL A 110 4.55 -19.84 -4.72
C VAL A 110 4.49 -21.36 -4.57
N GLN A 111 5.13 -22.10 -5.47
CA GLN A 111 5.23 -23.58 -5.44
C GLN A 111 5.87 -24.10 -4.15
N THR A 112 6.90 -23.42 -3.64
CA THR A 112 7.56 -23.83 -2.38
C THR A 112 6.69 -23.52 -1.14
N SER A 113 5.72 -22.62 -1.29
CA SER A 113 4.88 -22.13 -0.19
C SER A 113 3.44 -22.67 -0.22
N CYS A 114 3.16 -23.73 -1.00
CA CYS A 114 1.82 -24.31 -1.15
C CYS A 114 1.10 -24.53 0.18
N ASN A 115 1.78 -25.14 1.15
CA ASN A 115 1.19 -25.51 2.44
C ASN A 115 1.48 -24.47 3.54
N ALA A 116 1.82 -23.24 3.15
CA ALA A 116 2.07 -22.15 4.07
C ALA A 116 0.86 -21.89 4.98
N GLU A 117 1.14 -21.48 6.20
CA GLU A 117 0.12 -21.14 7.20
C GLU A 117 -0.75 -19.98 6.68
N ILE A 118 -2.06 -20.08 6.92
CA ILE A 118 -3.00 -19.00 6.65
C ILE A 118 -3.09 -18.14 7.91
N GLU A 119 -2.56 -16.92 7.81
CA GLU A 119 -2.71 -15.88 8.81
C GLU A 119 -3.89 -14.99 8.43
N ASP A 120 -4.98 -15.11 9.19
CA ASP A 120 -6.15 -14.27 9.00
C ASP A 120 -6.01 -12.96 9.77
N MET A 121 -5.70 -11.88 9.06
CA MET A 121 -5.57 -10.54 9.63
C MET A 121 -6.92 -9.81 9.68
N THR A 122 -7.98 -10.38 9.11
CA THR A 122 -9.33 -9.79 9.16
C THR A 122 -9.98 -9.96 10.53
N VAL A 123 -9.60 -11.01 11.26
CA VAL A 123 -10.08 -11.27 12.62
C VAL A 123 -9.37 -10.36 13.64
N LYS A 124 -8.11 -9.94 13.37
CA LYS A 124 -7.42 -8.89 14.16
C LYS A 124 -7.93 -7.47 13.88
N GLN A 125 -8.66 -7.27 12.77
CA GLN A 125 -9.36 -6.03 12.43
C GLN A 125 -10.86 -6.07 12.82
N ALA A 126 -11.35 -7.14 13.45
CA ALA A 126 -12.77 -7.32 13.77
C ALA A 126 -13.20 -6.80 15.15
N GLU A 127 -12.29 -6.28 15.98
CA GLU A 127 -12.66 -5.60 17.23
C GLU A 127 -12.77 -4.06 17.10
N THR A 128 -12.40 -3.46 15.97
CA THR A 128 -12.52 -2.01 15.72
C THR A 128 -13.10 -1.71 14.34
N ALA A 129 -14.33 -2.15 14.07
CA ALA A 129 -15.05 -1.70 12.88
C ALA A 129 -16.52 -1.39 13.20
N ASP A 130 -16.78 -0.13 13.53
CA ASP A 130 -17.97 0.55 13.03
C ASP A 130 -17.57 1.75 12.14
N GLU A 131 -18.29 1.84 11.03
CA GLU A 131 -18.48 2.92 10.07
C GLU A 131 -17.35 3.56 9.22
N SER A 132 -17.47 3.28 7.92
CA SER A 132 -17.47 4.24 6.78
C SER A 132 -16.18 4.61 6.03
N MET A 133 -16.37 4.88 4.73
CA MET A 133 -15.51 4.72 3.55
C MET A 133 -14.69 5.97 3.14
N GLU A 134 -13.67 5.75 2.29
CA GLU A 134 -13.26 6.50 1.07
C GLU A 134 -11.73 6.81 0.93
N THR A 135 -11.20 6.48 -0.26
CA THR A 135 -9.80 6.43 -0.79
C THR A 135 -9.23 7.80 -1.20
N PRO A 136 -7.88 8.05 -1.26
CA PRO A 136 -6.95 7.97 -2.43
C PRO A 136 -5.45 7.52 -2.12
N VAL A 137 -4.56 7.01 -3.00
CA VAL A 137 -3.68 7.52 -4.12
C VAL A 137 -2.33 8.20 -3.63
N VAL A 138 -1.15 7.98 -4.29
CA VAL A 138 0.34 7.98 -3.92
C VAL A 138 1.30 9.15 -4.27
N ALA A 139 2.42 9.42 -3.60
CA ALA A 139 3.61 10.09 -4.13
C ALA A 139 4.79 10.02 -3.15
N THR A 140 5.85 9.32 -3.57
CA THR A 140 7.05 9.18 -2.76
C THR A 140 8.15 10.24 -2.97
N GLU A 141 8.43 11.15 -2.03
CA GLU A 141 9.67 12.01 -2.01
C GLU A 141 10.37 12.00 -0.63
N MET A 142 11.65 12.41 -0.52
CA MET A 142 12.44 12.64 0.72
C MET A 142 12.43 14.15 1.10
N PRO A 143 12.69 14.58 2.35
CA PRO A 143 12.47 15.96 2.77
C PRO A 143 13.50 16.91 2.16
N MET A 144 13.04 18.10 1.79
CA MET A 144 13.85 19.10 1.13
C MET A 144 13.95 20.33 2.04
N GLU A 145 15.04 20.43 2.80
CA GLU A 145 15.46 21.72 3.35
C GLU A 145 15.96 22.57 2.17
N ALA A 146 15.25 23.65 1.86
CA ALA A 146 15.62 24.53 0.77
C ALA A 146 15.77 25.96 1.28
N GLU A 147 16.92 26.57 1.01
CA GLU A 147 17.15 28.02 1.15
C GLU A 147 16.65 28.63 2.48
N GLY A 148 17.03 28.01 3.60
CA GLY A 148 16.68 28.52 4.94
C GLY A 148 15.21 28.33 5.33
N ILE A 149 14.39 27.70 4.48
CA ILE A 149 13.01 27.34 4.80
C ILE A 149 12.98 25.92 5.35
N LYS A 150 12.41 25.78 6.55
CA LYS A 150 12.26 24.53 7.28
C LYS A 150 10.80 24.29 7.60
N LEU A 151 10.28 23.13 7.20
CA LEU A 151 8.95 22.67 7.59
C LEU A 151 9.11 21.48 8.55
N GLU A 152 8.81 21.72 9.81
CA GLU A 152 8.85 20.70 10.84
C GLU A 152 7.43 20.21 11.12
N LEU A 153 7.26 18.89 11.10
CA LEU A 153 6.09 18.23 11.64
C LEU A 153 6.51 17.59 12.96
N SER A 154 5.79 17.92 14.03
CA SER A 154 6.03 17.32 15.34
C SER A 154 5.81 15.83 15.27
N ASP A 155 6.47 15.09 16.18
CA ASP A 155 6.32 13.65 16.25
C ASP A 155 4.84 13.27 16.38
N LEU A 156 4.39 12.50 15.41
CA LEU A 156 3.06 11.93 15.41
C LEU A 156 3.02 10.72 16.33
N PRO A 157 1.85 10.43 16.93
CA PRO A 157 1.68 9.17 17.62
C PRO A 157 1.93 8.02 16.65
N ASN A 158 2.71 7.02 17.07
CA ASN A 158 2.99 5.83 16.25
C ASN A 158 1.73 5.02 15.91
N MET A 159 0.64 5.21 16.67
CA MET A 159 -0.63 4.52 16.49
C MET A 159 -1.80 5.36 17.03
N VAL A 160 -2.91 5.37 16.31
CA VAL A 160 -4.19 5.99 16.73
C VAL A 160 -5.37 5.11 16.37
N GLN A 161 -6.56 5.41 16.90
CA GLN A 161 -7.80 4.76 16.48
C GLN A 161 -8.51 5.56 15.40
N LYS A 162 -9.20 4.88 14.50
CA LYS A 162 -10.10 5.48 13.53
C LYS A 162 -11.14 6.31 14.28
N GLY A 163 -11.26 7.57 13.87
CA GLY A 163 -12.14 8.53 14.50
C GLY A 163 -11.48 9.39 15.58
N ASP A 164 -10.29 9.03 16.06
CA ASP A 164 -9.47 9.92 16.88
C ASP A 164 -9.13 11.17 16.11
N ILE A 165 -9.06 12.30 16.79
CA ILE A 165 -8.55 13.52 16.20
C ILE A 165 -7.05 13.54 16.42
N ILE A 166 -6.28 13.31 15.36
CA ILE A 166 -4.85 13.57 15.35
C ILE A 166 -4.64 15.04 15.04
N TYR A 167 -3.82 15.69 15.84
CA TYR A 167 -3.41 17.06 15.58
C TYR A 167 -2.05 17.06 14.90
N PHE A 168 -2.04 17.42 13.62
CA PHE A 168 -0.80 17.66 12.88
C PHE A 168 -0.28 19.02 13.29
N ARG A 169 0.68 19.00 14.22
CA ARG A 169 1.32 20.20 14.76
C ARG A 169 2.69 20.37 14.18
N GLY A 170 3.03 21.59 13.82
CA GLY A 170 4.35 21.85 13.29
C GLY A 170 4.62 23.33 13.14
N LYS A 171 5.77 23.62 12.53
CA LYS A 171 6.20 24.99 12.31
C LYS A 171 6.85 25.13 10.94
N LEU A 172 6.43 26.17 10.24
CA LEU A 172 7.08 26.63 9.02
C LEU A 172 7.95 27.84 9.36
N LEU A 173 9.25 27.69 9.15
CA LEU A 173 10.26 28.68 9.45
C LEU A 173 10.99 29.07 8.16
N GLU A 174 11.34 30.35 8.03
CA GLU A 174 12.33 30.85 7.09
C GLU A 174 13.38 31.63 7.88
N ASN A 175 14.63 31.16 7.87
CA ASN A 175 15.73 31.73 8.65
C ASN A 175 15.34 31.92 10.13
N ASP A 176 14.78 30.86 10.73
CA ASP A 176 14.29 30.80 12.13
C ASP A 176 13.12 31.75 12.48
N LYS A 177 12.53 32.43 11.48
CA LYS A 177 11.32 33.23 11.65
C LYS A 177 10.11 32.50 11.09
N GLY A 178 9.01 32.55 11.85
CA GLY A 178 7.75 31.96 11.43
C GLY A 178 7.17 32.60 10.16
N ILE A 179 6.73 31.76 9.21
CA ILE A 179 6.01 32.22 8.03
C ILE A 179 4.51 32.09 8.29
N GLY A 180 3.82 33.22 8.49
CA GLY A 180 2.38 33.23 8.75
C GLY A 180 1.49 33.22 7.51
N LYS A 181 0.24 32.76 7.69
CA LYS A 181 -0.81 32.67 6.65
C LYS A 181 -0.37 31.86 5.41
N ALA A 182 0.61 30.97 5.59
CA ALA A 182 1.14 30.10 4.55
C ALA A 182 0.32 28.82 4.47
N LYS A 183 0.06 28.33 3.26
CA LYS A 183 -0.79 27.16 3.05
C LYS A 183 -0.02 25.86 3.30
N ILE A 184 -0.51 25.06 4.25
CA ILE A 184 0.02 23.73 4.56
C ILE A 184 -0.98 22.67 4.11
N THR A 185 -0.47 21.65 3.42
CA THR A 185 -1.21 20.48 2.99
C THR A 185 -0.60 19.26 3.67
N ILE A 186 -1.39 18.50 4.44
CA ILE A 186 -0.94 17.21 4.99
C ILE A 186 -1.31 16.11 4.01
N ARG A 187 -0.35 15.24 3.69
CA ARG A 187 -0.47 14.20 2.67
C ARG A 187 -0.13 12.82 3.23
N GLU A 188 -0.76 11.80 2.66
CA GLU A 188 -0.40 10.40 2.84
C GLU A 188 0.35 9.91 1.60
N HIS A 189 1.45 9.21 1.84
CA HIS A 189 2.48 8.75 0.91
C HIS A 189 2.33 7.28 0.55
N ASP A 190 1.48 6.95 -0.42
CA ASP A 190 1.46 5.57 -0.93
C ASP A 190 2.70 5.33 -1.83
N ARG A 191 3.22 4.10 -1.87
CA ARG A 191 4.42 3.70 -2.66
C ARG A 191 4.11 3.19 -4.06
N SER A 192 2.86 3.29 -4.50
CA SER A 192 2.31 2.61 -5.69
C SER A 192 1.98 3.52 -6.91
N TYR A 193 2.92 4.26 -7.51
CA TYR A 193 2.78 5.01 -8.80
C TYR A 193 1.55 5.92 -9.07
N LEU A 194 0.70 6.22 -8.09
CA LEU A 194 -0.50 7.07 -8.14
C LEU A 194 -0.13 8.55 -7.70
N MET A 195 -1.04 9.50 -7.42
CA MET A 195 -0.86 10.85 -6.76
C MET A 195 -1.32 10.97 -5.28
N ASP A 196 -0.51 11.52 -4.35
CA ASP A 196 -0.71 11.53 -2.89
C ASP A 196 -2.08 12.02 -2.42
N GLU A 197 -2.69 11.29 -1.48
CA GLU A 197 -3.92 11.68 -0.80
C GLU A 197 -3.67 12.96 -0.02
N VAL A 198 -4.59 13.91 -0.16
CA VAL A 198 -4.64 15.04 0.76
C VAL A 198 -5.53 14.71 1.96
N LEU A 199 -4.93 14.61 3.14
CA LEU A 199 -5.64 14.37 4.39
C LEU A 199 -6.39 15.61 4.86
N ILE A 200 -5.69 16.75 4.90
CA ILE A 200 -6.23 18.05 5.32
C ILE A 200 -5.38 19.20 4.75
N LYS A 201 -6.00 20.38 4.58
CA LYS A 201 -5.32 21.64 4.23
C LYS A 201 -5.63 22.67 5.29
N GLY A 202 -4.65 23.52 5.59
CA GLY A 202 -4.82 24.65 6.49
C GLY A 202 -3.80 25.73 6.22
N TYR A 203 -3.73 26.69 7.13
CA TYR A 203 -2.81 27.81 7.05
C TYR A 203 -2.05 27.95 8.36
N THR A 204 -0.81 28.42 8.29
CA THR A 204 -0.05 28.76 9.48
C THR A 204 -0.60 30.02 10.16
N GLU A 205 -0.47 30.07 11.48
CA GLU A 205 -0.66 31.26 12.30
C GLU A 205 0.47 32.28 12.05
N GLU A 206 0.34 33.51 12.55
CA GLU A 206 1.31 34.58 12.28
C GLU A 206 2.76 34.25 12.68
N ASP A 207 2.93 33.35 13.66
CA ASP A 207 4.24 32.88 14.13
C ASP A 207 4.77 31.65 13.37
N GLY A 208 4.10 31.23 12.29
CA GLY A 208 4.45 30.09 11.45
C GLY A 208 4.03 28.73 12.00
N SER A 209 3.40 28.66 13.19
CA SER A 209 2.86 27.41 13.71
C SER A 209 1.60 26.99 12.96
N PHE A 210 1.34 25.69 12.91
CA PHE A 210 0.05 25.17 12.46
C PHE A 210 -0.40 24.06 13.41
N ASP A 211 -1.71 23.97 13.62
CA ASP A 211 -2.35 22.91 14.37
C ASP A 211 -3.60 22.46 13.62
N LEU A 212 -3.47 21.36 12.86
CA LEU A 212 -4.52 20.86 11.99
C LEU A 212 -5.08 19.55 12.54
N GLY A 213 -6.29 19.63 13.09
CA GLY A 213 -7.02 18.46 13.54
C GLY A 213 -7.58 17.66 12.37
N TRP A 214 -7.07 16.45 12.17
CA TRP A 214 -7.59 15.50 11.21
C TRP A 214 -8.21 14.32 11.95
N LYS A 215 -9.46 14.00 11.60
CA LYS A 215 -10.13 12.82 12.12
C LYS A 215 -9.54 11.59 11.41
N ALA A 216 -8.81 10.78 12.16
CA ALA A 216 -8.12 9.61 11.65
C ALA A 216 -9.06 8.69 10.91
N ARG A 217 -8.73 8.38 9.66
CA ARG A 217 -9.43 7.42 8.82
C ARG A 217 -8.40 6.56 8.09
N LYS A 218 -8.85 5.41 7.58
CA LYS A 218 -8.01 4.56 6.75
C LYS A 218 -7.78 5.26 5.41
N VAL A 219 -6.52 5.31 4.98
CA VAL A 219 -6.03 6.14 3.87
C VAL A 219 -5.22 5.30 2.87
N ASP A 220 -4.44 4.31 3.32
CA ASP A 220 -3.81 3.32 2.44
C ASP A 220 -4.75 2.13 2.12
N LEU A 221 -4.82 1.79 0.83
CA LEU A 221 -5.57 0.69 0.25
C LEU A 221 -5.06 -0.71 0.59
N TRP A 222 -3.78 -0.81 0.94
CA TRP A 222 -3.01 -2.05 0.99
C TRP A 222 -2.49 -2.42 2.40
N ASP A 223 -2.46 -1.46 3.34
CA ASP A 223 -2.30 -1.70 4.79
C ASP A 223 -2.93 -0.60 5.70
N ASP A 224 -2.64 -0.61 7.01
CA ASP A 224 -3.20 0.32 8.01
C ASP A 224 -2.20 1.43 8.40
N THR A 225 -1.07 1.49 7.70
CA THR A 225 -0.01 2.46 7.92
C THR A 225 -0.27 3.63 7.00
N ALA A 226 -0.47 4.80 7.58
CA ALA A 226 -0.44 6.05 6.85
C ALA A 226 0.99 6.58 6.88
N GLU A 227 1.60 6.78 5.72
CA GLU A 227 2.92 7.43 5.61
C GLU A 227 2.69 8.94 5.47
N ILE A 228 2.68 9.67 6.58
CA ILE A 228 2.20 11.06 6.64
C ILE A 228 3.34 12.05 6.57
N TYR A 229 3.15 13.13 5.80
CA TYR A 229 4.04 14.28 5.84
C TYR A 229 3.29 15.60 5.62
N ALA A 230 3.86 16.69 6.12
CA ALA A 230 3.37 18.04 5.85
C ALA A 230 4.06 18.61 4.61
N GLN A 231 3.32 19.35 3.79
CA GLN A 231 3.82 20.02 2.59
C GLN A 231 3.42 21.49 2.61
N TYR A 232 4.40 22.38 2.48
CA TYR A 232 4.20 23.79 2.19
C TYR A 232 4.12 23.98 0.66
N ASP A 233 2.94 24.36 0.19
CA ASP A 233 2.69 24.66 -1.23
C ASP A 233 2.84 26.15 -1.50
N ARG A 234 3.79 26.52 -2.38
CA ARG A 234 4.04 27.91 -2.77
C ARG A 234 4.14 28.07 -4.29
N ASP A 235 3.80 29.27 -4.77
CA ASP A 235 3.89 29.60 -6.20
C ASP A 235 5.34 29.89 -6.66
N GLN A 236 6.27 30.06 -5.71
CA GLN A 236 7.69 30.31 -5.94
C GLN A 236 8.50 29.01 -5.86
N LYS A 237 9.73 28.99 -6.41
CA LYS A 237 10.60 27.81 -6.31
C LYS A 237 11.36 27.82 -4.96
N PRO A 238 11.57 26.65 -4.34
CA PRO A 238 10.94 25.37 -4.68
C PRO A 238 9.45 25.34 -4.34
N LYS A 239 8.66 24.71 -5.22
CA LYS A 239 7.19 24.72 -5.15
C LYS A 239 6.61 23.90 -4.00
N HIS A 240 7.31 22.84 -3.62
CA HIS A 240 6.91 21.93 -2.55
C HIS A 240 8.09 21.78 -1.60
N ILE A 241 7.88 22.16 -0.34
CA ILE A 241 8.79 21.90 0.76
C ILE A 241 8.04 20.98 1.70
N ARG A 242 8.66 19.89 2.11
CA ARG A 242 7.98 18.85 2.90
C ARG A 242 8.77 18.47 4.14
N SER A 243 8.05 18.06 5.18
CA SER A 243 8.64 17.46 6.37
C SER A 243 9.17 16.05 6.11
N GLU A 244 9.87 15.50 7.11
CA GLU A 244 10.09 14.05 7.22
C GLU A 244 8.75 13.30 7.14
N ILE A 245 8.81 12.08 6.59
CA ILE A 245 7.67 11.18 6.54
C ILE A 245 7.63 10.41 7.85
N GLN A 246 6.45 10.41 8.45
CA GLN A 246 6.21 9.69 9.68
C GLN A 246 5.12 8.65 9.44
N SER A 247 5.40 7.41 9.84
CA SER A 247 4.44 6.33 9.73
C SER A 247 3.52 6.33 10.95
N VAL A 248 2.21 6.40 10.71
CA VAL A 248 1.19 6.31 11.76
C VAL A 248 0.29 5.12 11.45
N ILE A 249 0.16 4.21 12.41
CA ILE A 249 -0.76 3.08 12.27
C ILE A 249 -2.16 3.54 12.68
N VAL A 250 -3.10 3.53 11.75
CA VAL A 250 -4.51 3.87 12.01
C VAL A 250 -5.31 2.59 12.12
N LYS A 251 -5.76 2.25 13.33
CA LYS A 251 -6.52 1.03 13.63
C LYS A 251 -8.01 1.24 13.70
#